data_AF-A0A0L8V9T7-F1
#
_entry.id   AF-A0A0L8V9T7-F1
#
_cell.length_a   1.000
_cell.length_b   1.000
_cell.length_c   1.000
_cell.angle_alpha   90.00
_cell.angle_beta   90.00
_cell.angle_gamma   90.00
#
_symmetry.space_group_name_H-M   'P 1'
#
loop_
_entity.id
_entity.type
_entity.pdbx_description
1 polymer ?
#
loop_
_entity_poly.entity_id
_entity_poly.type
_entity_poly.pdbx_seq_one_letter_code
_entity_poly.pdbx_strand_id
1 'polypeptide(L)'
;MEDNQNIEKRFKQLLDKFQAVDCTASELNELEQLVENEATTSEIENTMYRKLDAQDYQELVPFDKARLFQSLECKMDRETTEPKLVIRKLPGLYRLLPAAAILVLALVVSGLTTYFLNERHAIERPPVSYSEIVAPDGAKTQVVLPDGTVVWLNAGSKLTYSTSFNQDNRLVKLEGEGYFQVAKNKENPFVVDAFGLLVQGGETEFNVKAYCDEPTIEAILVEGKVWLKHRTEEITSDVSLGRKYKATFYKQQNGAVLSYAQPRLVISPNVDPQPLISWKNDRLMDQKSESLDKLLIEKGKNLVMLYDHNQTQFDCSGRIKTIEKTNHQSI
;
A
#
# COMPACT_ATOMS: atom_id res chain seq x y z
N MET A 1 41.05 -36.40 14.09
CA MET A 1 40.32 -37.69 14.05
C MET A 1 39.83 -38.11 15.42
N GLU A 2 40.60 -37.91 16.50
CA GLU A 2 40.19 -38.25 17.88
C GLU A 2 39.02 -37.39 18.41
N ASP A 3 38.96 -36.11 18.00
CA ASP A 3 37.92 -35.16 18.45
C ASP A 3 36.51 -35.50 17.86
N ASN A 4 36.46 -35.88 16.58
CA ASN A 4 35.19 -36.15 15.89
C ASN A 4 34.48 -37.41 16.41
N GLN A 5 35.22 -38.43 16.87
CA GLN A 5 34.60 -39.62 17.50
C GLN A 5 33.98 -39.29 18.86
N ASN A 6 34.52 -38.31 19.57
CA ASN A 6 34.02 -37.91 20.87
C ASN A 6 32.71 -37.12 20.75
N ILE A 7 32.60 -36.27 19.74
CA ILE A 7 31.38 -35.52 19.42
C ILE A 7 30.25 -36.46 19.01
N GLU A 8 30.50 -37.44 18.12
CA GLU A 8 29.49 -38.42 17.71
C GLU A 8 28.95 -39.23 18.91
N LYS A 9 29.85 -39.67 19.80
CA LYS A 9 29.49 -40.43 20.99
C LYS A 9 28.67 -39.60 21.98
N ARG A 10 29.03 -38.33 22.17
CA ARG A 10 28.29 -37.39 23.03
C ARG A 10 26.90 -37.08 22.45
N PHE A 11 26.82 -36.84 21.14
CA PHE A 11 25.57 -36.61 20.44
C PHE A 11 24.61 -37.80 20.59
N LYS A 12 25.10 -39.03 20.36
CA LYS A 12 24.29 -40.25 20.55
C LYS A 12 23.80 -40.42 21.98
N GLN A 13 24.65 -40.15 22.97
CA GLN A 13 24.27 -40.21 24.38
C GLN A 13 23.17 -39.20 24.73
N LEU A 14 23.25 -37.97 24.22
CA LEU A 14 22.23 -36.95 24.43
C LEU A 14 20.92 -37.30 23.71
N LEU A 15 20.99 -37.87 22.50
CA LEU A 15 19.82 -38.33 21.76
C LEU A 15 19.11 -39.49 22.45
N ASP A 16 19.86 -40.48 22.95
CA ASP A 16 19.30 -41.61 23.70
C ASP A 16 18.62 -41.13 25.01
N LYS A 17 19.23 -40.17 25.72
CA LYS A 17 18.63 -39.52 26.90
C LYS A 17 17.37 -38.73 26.56
N PHE A 18 17.35 -38.04 25.42
CA PHE A 18 16.18 -37.32 24.93
C PHE A 18 15.02 -38.27 24.62
N GLN A 19 15.29 -39.38 23.93
CA GLN A 19 14.28 -40.42 23.64
C GLN A 19 13.74 -41.10 24.91
N ALA A 20 14.57 -41.23 25.95
CA ALA A 20 14.18 -41.78 27.24
C ALA A 20 13.44 -40.78 28.16
N VAL A 21 13.25 -39.52 27.74
CA VAL A 21 12.61 -38.42 28.52
C VAL A 21 13.36 -38.08 29.82
N ASP A 22 14.65 -38.42 29.90
CA ASP A 22 15.53 -38.17 31.07
C ASP A 22 16.52 -37.02 30.82
N CYS A 23 16.24 -36.16 29.84
CA CYS A 23 17.14 -35.07 29.44
C CYS A 23 16.91 -33.81 30.29
N THR A 24 17.98 -33.28 30.90
CA THR A 24 17.91 -32.03 31.66
C THR A 24 17.92 -30.81 30.71
N ALA A 25 17.38 -29.67 31.15
CA ALA A 25 17.29 -28.46 30.32
C ALA A 25 18.64 -27.96 29.79
N SER A 26 19.74 -28.18 30.55
CA SER A 26 21.10 -27.85 30.10
C SER A 26 21.61 -28.80 29.02
N GLU A 27 21.28 -30.09 29.13
CA GLU A 27 21.66 -31.13 28.14
C GLU A 27 20.84 -31.00 26.85
N LEU A 28 19.58 -30.55 26.96
CA LEU A 28 18.73 -30.27 25.81
C LEU A 28 19.26 -29.09 24.99
N ASN A 29 19.72 -28.03 25.66
CA ASN A 29 20.33 -26.87 25.00
C ASN A 29 21.70 -27.23 24.38
N GLU A 30 22.47 -28.11 25.04
CA GLU A 30 23.71 -28.67 24.45
C GLU A 30 23.41 -29.48 23.18
N LEU A 31 22.33 -30.28 23.17
CA LEU A 31 21.90 -31.02 21.99
C LEU A 31 21.44 -30.10 20.86
N GLU A 32 20.67 -29.05 21.18
CA GLU A 32 20.20 -28.05 20.21
C GLU A 32 21.38 -27.32 19.55
N GLN A 33 22.36 -26.88 20.34
CA GLN A 33 23.58 -26.25 19.83
C GLN A 33 24.40 -27.18 18.93
N LEU A 34 24.44 -28.49 19.22
CA LEU A 34 25.13 -29.46 18.38
C LEU A 34 24.42 -29.73 17.04
N VAL A 35 23.10 -29.51 16.97
CA VAL A 35 22.30 -29.68 15.74
C VAL A 35 22.29 -28.40 14.89
N GLU A 36 22.36 -27.23 15.52
CA GLU A 36 22.40 -25.94 14.80
C GLU A 36 23.76 -25.64 14.16
N ASN A 37 24.85 -26.25 14.65
CA ASN A 37 26.17 -26.03 14.09
C ASN A 37 26.35 -26.81 12.76
N GLU A 38 26.28 -26.09 11.63
CA GLU A 38 26.36 -26.64 10.27
C GLU A 38 27.56 -27.57 10.01
N ALA A 39 28.72 -27.28 10.63
CA ALA A 39 29.92 -28.10 10.50
C ALA A 39 29.77 -29.44 11.21
N THR A 40 29.10 -29.47 12.37
CA THR A 40 28.87 -30.68 13.16
C THR A 40 27.74 -31.52 12.56
N THR A 41 26.69 -30.87 12.04
CA THR A 41 25.54 -31.53 11.40
C THR A 41 25.95 -32.24 10.11
N SER A 42 26.77 -31.60 9.27
CA SER A 42 27.28 -32.22 8.03
C SER A 42 28.19 -33.42 8.31
N GLU A 43 28.93 -33.42 9.42
CA GLU A 43 29.77 -34.55 9.82
C GLU A 43 28.94 -35.71 10.40
N ILE A 44 27.93 -35.43 11.22
CA ILE A 44 27.01 -36.44 11.75
C ILE A 44 26.22 -37.10 10.61
N GLU A 45 25.72 -36.32 9.65
CA GLU A 45 25.04 -36.83 8.45
C GLU A 45 25.95 -37.78 7.67
N ASN A 46 27.17 -37.34 7.32
CA ASN A 46 28.10 -38.16 6.54
C ASN A 46 28.52 -39.45 7.27
N THR A 47 28.58 -39.41 8.60
CA THR A 47 28.89 -40.60 9.41
C THR A 47 27.69 -41.54 9.50
N MET A 48 26.45 -41.01 9.60
CA MET A 48 25.21 -41.80 9.52
C MET A 48 25.05 -42.46 8.15
N TYR A 49 25.22 -41.72 7.05
CA TYR A 49 25.08 -42.29 5.70
C TYR A 49 26.16 -43.33 5.41
N ARG A 50 27.40 -43.13 5.85
CA ARG A 50 28.44 -44.16 5.73
C ARG A 50 28.15 -45.44 6.51
N LYS A 51 27.52 -45.33 7.69
CA LYS A 51 27.13 -46.50 8.50
C LYS A 51 25.90 -47.20 7.92
N LEU A 52 25.02 -46.47 7.24
CA LEU A 52 23.88 -47.03 6.49
C LEU A 52 24.33 -47.79 5.23
N ASP A 53 25.37 -47.30 4.53
CA ASP A 53 25.93 -47.98 3.34
C ASP A 53 26.83 -49.19 3.68
N ALA A 54 27.39 -49.25 4.90
CA ALA A 54 28.33 -50.28 5.31
C ALA A 54 27.70 -51.51 5.99
N GLN A 55 26.37 -51.56 6.16
CA GLN A 55 25.70 -52.73 6.73
C GLN A 55 24.61 -53.28 5.81
N ASP A 56 24.89 -54.50 5.36
CA ASP A 56 23.97 -55.47 4.77
C ASP A 56 22.62 -55.45 5.50
N TYR A 57 21.56 -55.04 4.80
CA TYR A 57 20.16 -55.16 5.24
C TYR A 57 19.70 -56.63 5.18
N GLN A 58 20.49 -57.53 5.77
CA GLN A 58 20.15 -58.92 6.00
C GLN A 58 20.17 -59.22 7.50
N GLU A 59 19.12 -58.78 8.17
CA GLU A 59 18.29 -59.59 9.07
C GLU A 59 17.25 -58.66 9.66
N LEU A 60 15.97 -58.88 9.31
CA LEU A 60 14.88 -58.40 10.14
C LEU A 60 15.07 -59.02 11.53
N VAL A 61 15.67 -58.28 12.46
CA VAL A 61 15.54 -58.58 13.88
C VAL A 61 14.03 -58.59 14.13
N PRO A 62 13.42 -59.73 14.49
CA PRO A 62 12.00 -59.72 14.79
C PRO A 62 11.86 -58.82 16.01
N PHE A 63 11.27 -57.65 15.80
CA PHE A 63 10.89 -56.78 16.89
C PHE A 63 9.79 -57.51 17.65
N ASP A 64 10.22 -58.30 18.63
CA ASP A 64 9.35 -59.17 19.40
C ASP A 64 8.53 -58.31 20.34
N LYS A 65 7.40 -57.80 19.80
CA LYS A 65 6.44 -56.96 20.52
C LYS A 65 6.04 -57.60 21.85
N ALA A 66 6.06 -58.93 21.96
CA ALA A 66 5.73 -59.65 23.19
C ALA A 66 6.69 -59.32 24.33
N ARG A 67 8.01 -59.28 24.09
CA ARG A 67 9.00 -58.95 25.13
C ARG A 67 8.95 -57.49 25.57
N LEU A 68 8.60 -56.59 24.65
CA LEU A 68 8.47 -55.17 24.94
C LEU A 68 7.20 -54.88 25.77
N PHE A 69 6.06 -55.48 25.40
CA PHE A 69 4.85 -55.41 26.21
C PHE A 69 5.02 -56.09 27.58
N GLN A 70 5.73 -57.22 27.65
CA GLN A 70 6.00 -57.89 28.92
C GLN A 70 6.96 -57.09 29.84
N SER A 71 7.86 -56.31 29.26
CA SER A 71 8.72 -55.38 30.01
C SER A 71 7.94 -54.15 30.51
N LEU A 72 6.88 -53.75 29.81
CA LEU A 72 5.96 -52.68 30.22
C LEU A 72 5.00 -53.17 31.32
N GLU A 73 4.44 -54.36 31.18
CA GLU A 73 3.59 -54.98 32.21
C GLU A 73 4.37 -55.24 33.52
N CYS A 74 5.60 -55.77 33.42
CA CYS A 74 6.42 -56.04 34.60
C CYS A 74 6.97 -54.76 35.29
N LYS A 75 7.05 -53.63 34.57
CA LYS A 75 7.36 -52.32 35.18
C LYS A 75 6.13 -51.66 35.81
N MET A 76 4.92 -51.94 35.31
CA MET A 76 3.67 -51.48 35.92
C MET A 76 3.37 -52.18 37.25
N ASP A 77 3.80 -53.43 37.44
CA ASP A 77 3.59 -54.17 38.70
C ASP A 77 4.57 -53.82 39.83
N ARG A 78 5.66 -53.07 39.54
CA ARG A 78 6.69 -52.74 40.53
C ARG A 78 6.55 -51.39 41.22
N GLU A 79 5.57 -50.57 40.84
CA GLU A 79 5.22 -49.33 41.56
C GLU A 79 3.75 -49.21 41.97
N THR A 80 2.97 -50.28 41.94
CA THR A 80 1.65 -50.29 42.58
C THR A 80 1.76 -50.64 44.06
N THR A 81 2.48 -49.79 44.82
CA THR A 81 2.02 -49.54 46.19
C THR A 81 0.96 -48.47 46.03
N GLU A 82 -0.32 -48.88 45.92
CA GLU A 82 -1.40 -47.91 45.83
C GLU A 82 -1.28 -46.94 47.01
N PRO A 83 -1.03 -45.63 46.80
CA PRO A 83 -1.32 -44.69 47.85
C PRO A 83 -2.81 -44.85 48.09
N LYS A 84 -3.20 -45.29 49.30
CA LYS A 84 -4.58 -45.13 49.75
C LYS A 84 -4.86 -43.64 49.75
N LEU A 85 -5.36 -43.14 48.62
CA LEU A 85 -5.90 -41.81 48.52
C LEU A 85 -7.10 -41.81 49.46
N VAL A 86 -6.89 -41.28 50.66
CA VAL A 86 -7.97 -40.93 51.56
C VAL A 86 -8.68 -39.76 50.90
N ILE A 87 -9.57 -40.05 49.96
CA ILE A 87 -10.44 -39.07 49.34
C ILE A 87 -11.41 -38.63 50.44
N ARG A 88 -11.06 -37.54 51.13
CA ARG A 88 -12.03 -36.82 51.95
C ARG A 88 -13.12 -36.31 51.01
N LYS A 89 -14.24 -37.02 50.97
CA LYS A 89 -15.44 -36.56 50.25
C LYS A 89 -15.89 -35.25 50.89
N LEU A 90 -15.62 -34.12 50.24
CA LEU A 90 -16.21 -32.82 50.58
C LEU A 90 -17.70 -32.90 50.20
N PRO A 91 -18.65 -32.95 51.16
CA PRO A 91 -20.05 -33.11 50.84
C PRO A 91 -20.58 -31.77 50.34
N GLY A 92 -20.95 -31.69 49.06
CA GLY A 92 -21.67 -30.54 48.49
C GLY A 92 -21.10 -29.98 47.20
N LEU A 93 -19.79 -30.09 46.96
CA LEU A 93 -19.15 -29.47 45.78
C LEU A 93 -19.45 -30.23 44.48
N TYR A 94 -19.66 -31.55 44.56
CA TYR A 94 -19.95 -32.39 43.40
C TYR A 94 -21.33 -32.12 42.77
N ARG A 95 -22.21 -31.38 43.45
CA ARG A 95 -23.52 -30.96 42.91
C ARG A 95 -23.40 -29.81 41.89
N LEU A 96 -22.26 -29.11 41.87
CA LEU A 96 -21.99 -28.00 40.94
C LEU A 96 -21.12 -28.41 39.75
N LEU A 97 -20.55 -29.63 39.75
CA LEU A 97 -19.80 -30.19 38.63
C LEU A 97 -20.56 -30.20 37.29
N PRO A 98 -21.84 -30.63 37.20
CA PRO A 98 -22.55 -30.61 35.93
C PRO A 98 -22.80 -29.18 35.43
N ALA A 99 -23.01 -28.22 36.35
CA ALA A 99 -23.22 -26.82 35.99
C ALA A 99 -21.95 -26.18 35.40
N ALA A 100 -20.78 -26.50 35.95
CA ALA A 100 -19.50 -26.02 35.42
C ALA A 100 -19.21 -26.56 34.01
N ALA A 101 -19.52 -27.84 33.75
CA ALA A 101 -19.35 -28.44 32.42
C ALA A 101 -20.25 -27.80 31.36
N ILE A 102 -21.48 -27.43 31.72
CA ILE A 102 -22.41 -26.72 30.82
C ILE A 102 -21.89 -25.32 30.49
N LEU A 103 -21.33 -24.60 31.47
CA LEU A 103 -20.73 -23.28 31.23
C LEU A 103 -19.51 -23.35 30.32
N VAL A 104 -18.65 -24.35 30.48
CA VAL A 104 -17.48 -24.54 29.61
C VAL A 104 -17.94 -24.89 28.19
N LEU A 105 -18.90 -25.78 28.03
CA LEU A 105 -19.49 -26.09 26.72
C LEU A 105 -20.15 -24.86 26.09
N ALA A 106 -20.89 -24.06 26.85
CA ALA A 106 -21.51 -22.84 26.35
C ALA A 106 -20.46 -21.81 25.89
N LEU A 107 -19.34 -21.67 26.61
CA LEU A 107 -18.24 -20.80 26.22
C LEU A 107 -17.51 -21.30 24.98
N VAL A 108 -17.28 -22.61 24.87
CA VAL A 108 -16.63 -23.22 23.70
C VAL A 108 -17.54 -23.12 22.48
N VAL A 109 -18.84 -23.41 22.62
CA VAL A 109 -19.82 -23.27 21.54
C VAL A 109 -19.96 -21.80 21.14
N SER A 110 -20.06 -20.87 22.11
CA SER A 110 -20.09 -19.43 21.84
C SER A 110 -18.84 -18.98 21.08
N GLY A 111 -17.64 -19.38 21.53
CA GLY A 111 -16.37 -19.08 20.87
C GLY A 111 -16.25 -19.68 19.48
N LEU A 112 -16.73 -20.91 19.26
CA LEU A 112 -16.78 -21.53 17.95
C LEU A 112 -17.78 -20.82 17.04
N THR A 113 -18.98 -20.47 17.54
CA THR A 113 -19.96 -19.72 16.76
C THR A 113 -19.45 -18.34 16.41
N THR A 114 -18.79 -17.61 17.31
CA THR A 114 -18.20 -16.31 16.96
C THR A 114 -17.05 -16.48 15.98
N TYR A 115 -16.20 -17.48 16.13
CA TYR A 115 -15.12 -17.79 15.18
C TYR A 115 -15.66 -18.08 13.77
N PHE A 116 -16.64 -18.98 13.64
CA PHE A 116 -17.22 -19.35 12.34
C PHE A 116 -18.16 -18.28 11.74
N LEU A 117 -18.83 -17.47 12.56
CA LEU A 117 -19.63 -16.35 12.08
C LEU A 117 -18.77 -15.14 11.69
N ASN A 118 -17.62 -14.95 12.34
CA ASN A 118 -16.69 -13.86 12.03
C ASN A 118 -15.97 -14.05 10.69
N GLU A 119 -15.76 -15.30 10.23
CA GLU A 119 -15.20 -15.57 8.89
C GLU A 119 -16.13 -15.21 7.73
N ARG A 120 -17.42 -14.93 7.98
CA ARG A 120 -18.40 -14.57 6.93
C ARG A 120 -18.53 -13.06 6.67
N HIS A 121 -17.70 -12.24 7.32
CA HIS A 121 -17.66 -10.80 7.10
C HIS A 121 -16.33 -10.33 6.49
N ALA A 122 -15.73 -11.12 5.60
CA ALA A 122 -15.04 -10.48 4.48
C ALA A 122 -16.15 -9.83 3.64
N ILE A 123 -16.41 -8.54 3.90
CA ILE A 123 -17.29 -7.74 3.04
C ILE A 123 -16.67 -7.80 1.65
N GLU A 124 -17.18 -8.67 0.79
CA GLU A 124 -16.93 -8.63 -0.65
C GLU A 124 -17.50 -7.32 -1.13
N ARG A 125 -16.70 -6.25 -1.06
CA ARG A 125 -17.06 -4.99 -1.69
C ARG A 125 -17.10 -5.29 -3.18
N PRO A 126 -18.23 -5.07 -3.87
CA PRO A 126 -18.28 -5.26 -5.31
C PRO A 126 -17.14 -4.46 -5.96
N PRO A 127 -16.52 -4.97 -7.04
CA PRO A 127 -15.43 -4.28 -7.70
C PRO A 127 -15.86 -2.85 -8.05
N VAL A 128 -15.10 -1.87 -7.54
CA VAL A 128 -15.38 -0.44 -7.79
C VAL A 128 -15.06 -0.18 -9.26
N SER A 129 -16.09 0.17 -10.04
CA SER A 129 -15.93 0.58 -11.43
C SER A 129 -15.57 2.06 -11.49
N TYR A 130 -14.81 2.45 -12.51
CA TYR A 130 -14.37 3.83 -12.72
C TYR A 130 -14.82 4.34 -14.08
N SER A 131 -15.15 5.62 -14.14
CA SER A 131 -15.40 6.39 -15.35
C SER A 131 -14.21 7.31 -15.62
N GLU A 132 -13.74 7.34 -16.86
CA GLU A 132 -12.64 8.19 -17.31
C GLU A 132 -13.14 9.19 -18.37
N ILE A 133 -12.73 10.45 -18.22
CA ILE A 133 -12.98 11.52 -19.18
C ILE A 133 -11.62 12.04 -19.63
N VAL A 134 -11.40 12.09 -20.94
CA VAL A 134 -10.15 12.54 -21.54
C VAL A 134 -10.41 13.75 -22.42
N ALA A 135 -9.66 14.82 -22.20
CA ALA A 135 -9.55 15.95 -23.10
C ALA A 135 -8.42 15.66 -24.10
N PRO A 136 -8.72 15.52 -25.41
CA PRO A 136 -7.69 15.29 -26.42
C PRO A 136 -6.65 16.40 -26.45
N ASP A 137 -5.47 16.10 -26.97
CA ASP A 137 -4.43 17.10 -27.19
C ASP A 137 -4.97 18.24 -28.07
N GLY A 138 -4.68 19.48 -27.69
CA GLY A 138 -5.13 20.69 -28.37
C GLY A 138 -6.61 21.06 -28.19
N ALA A 139 -7.39 20.30 -27.42
CA ALA A 139 -8.80 20.56 -27.17
C ALA A 139 -9.12 20.67 -25.67
N LYS A 140 -10.13 21.47 -25.33
CA LYS A 140 -10.67 21.58 -23.97
C LYS A 140 -11.98 20.83 -23.89
N THR A 141 -12.25 20.21 -22.74
CA THR A 141 -13.49 19.48 -22.51
C THR A 141 -14.18 20.03 -21.28
N GLN A 142 -15.48 20.32 -21.38
CA GLN A 142 -16.31 20.67 -20.23
C GLN A 142 -17.20 19.49 -19.88
N VAL A 143 -17.28 19.15 -18.59
CA VAL A 143 -18.16 18.12 -18.07
C VAL A 143 -18.88 18.58 -16.81
N VAL A 144 -20.09 18.08 -16.61
CA VAL A 144 -20.84 18.20 -15.37
C VAL A 144 -20.85 16.84 -14.68
N LEU A 145 -20.32 16.77 -13.47
CA LEU A 145 -20.28 15.55 -12.67
C LEU A 145 -21.65 15.25 -12.03
N PRO A 146 -21.89 14.01 -11.56
CA PRO A 146 -23.16 13.61 -10.97
C PRO A 146 -23.62 14.43 -9.74
N ASP A 147 -22.69 15.13 -9.06
CA ASP A 147 -23.01 16.02 -7.93
C ASP A 147 -23.35 17.46 -8.37
N GLY A 148 -23.32 17.74 -9.68
CA GLY A 148 -23.52 19.07 -10.26
C GLY A 148 -22.24 19.91 -10.35
N THR A 149 -21.09 19.40 -9.92
CA THR A 149 -19.80 20.08 -10.08
C THR A 149 -19.45 20.23 -11.55
N VAL A 150 -19.07 21.43 -11.98
CA VAL A 150 -18.66 21.69 -13.36
C VAL A 150 -17.15 21.68 -13.44
N VAL A 151 -16.61 20.88 -14.35
CA VAL A 151 -15.17 20.72 -14.56
C VAL A 151 -14.82 21.09 -16.00
N TRP A 152 -13.82 21.95 -16.16
CA TRP A 152 -13.16 22.19 -17.44
C TRP A 152 -11.79 21.52 -17.41
N LEU A 153 -11.52 20.70 -18.41
CA LEU A 153 -10.23 20.03 -18.60
C LEU A 153 -9.49 20.71 -19.74
N ASN A 154 -8.21 21.00 -19.52
CA ASN A 154 -7.33 21.53 -20.54
C ASN A 154 -6.82 20.42 -21.48
N ALA A 155 -6.13 20.78 -22.55
CA ALA A 155 -5.56 19.84 -23.52
C ALA A 155 -4.70 18.75 -22.85
N GLY A 156 -4.83 17.50 -23.31
CA GLY A 156 -4.04 16.37 -22.81
C GLY A 156 -4.34 15.98 -21.35
N SER A 157 -5.49 16.41 -20.82
CA SER A 157 -5.88 16.16 -19.44
C SER A 157 -6.88 15.01 -19.33
N LYS A 158 -6.88 14.37 -18.17
CA LYS A 158 -7.68 13.19 -17.85
C LYS A 158 -8.26 13.31 -16.44
N LEU A 159 -9.55 13.01 -16.32
CA LEU A 159 -10.27 12.99 -15.06
C LEU A 159 -10.90 11.61 -14.86
N THR A 160 -10.63 10.97 -13.73
CA THR A 160 -11.19 9.65 -13.39
C THR A 160 -11.98 9.73 -12.09
N TYR A 161 -13.16 9.11 -12.03
CA TYR A 161 -13.98 9.04 -10.81
C TYR A 161 -14.74 7.72 -10.71
N SER A 162 -15.11 7.32 -9.49
CA SER A 162 -15.86 6.07 -9.26
C SER A 162 -17.28 6.14 -9.84
N THR A 163 -17.84 5.03 -10.27
CA THR A 163 -19.28 4.95 -10.61
C THR A 163 -20.19 5.21 -9.40
N SER A 164 -19.67 5.04 -8.17
CA SER A 164 -20.33 5.41 -6.90
C SER A 164 -20.00 6.84 -6.43
N PHE A 165 -19.48 7.69 -7.32
CA PHE A 165 -19.17 9.08 -7.00
C PHE A 165 -20.41 9.81 -6.45
N ASN A 166 -20.20 10.63 -5.40
CA ASN A 166 -21.22 11.32 -4.62
C ASN A 166 -22.14 10.41 -3.77
N GLN A 167 -22.00 9.08 -3.83
CA GLN A 167 -22.64 8.15 -2.90
C GLN A 167 -21.71 7.82 -1.74
N ASP A 168 -20.48 7.38 -2.05
CA ASP A 168 -19.47 7.04 -1.03
C ASP A 168 -18.62 8.26 -0.67
N ASN A 169 -18.05 8.90 -1.68
CA ASN A 169 -17.19 10.07 -1.57
C ASN A 169 -17.26 10.91 -2.85
N ARG A 170 -16.76 12.14 -2.79
CA ARG A 170 -16.57 12.99 -3.97
C ARG A 170 -15.10 13.07 -4.36
N LEU A 171 -14.46 11.92 -4.56
CA LEU A 171 -13.07 11.83 -5.00
C LEU A 171 -12.97 11.73 -6.52
N VAL A 172 -12.16 12.59 -7.11
CA VAL A 172 -11.74 12.50 -8.51
C VAL A 172 -10.22 12.44 -8.59
N LYS A 173 -9.68 11.72 -9.57
CA LYS A 173 -8.25 11.70 -9.89
C LYS A 173 -8.02 12.56 -11.13
N LEU A 174 -7.06 13.47 -11.06
CA LEU A 174 -6.69 14.37 -12.16
C LEU A 174 -5.26 14.09 -12.63
N GLU A 175 -5.09 13.96 -13.93
CA GLU A 175 -3.80 13.99 -14.62
C GLU A 175 -3.88 15.09 -15.70
N GLY A 176 -2.98 16.07 -15.68
CA GLY A 176 -3.09 17.28 -16.52
C GLY A 176 -3.67 18.47 -15.77
N GLU A 177 -4.42 19.35 -16.42
CA GLU A 177 -4.97 20.58 -15.85
C GLU A 177 -6.49 20.63 -15.88
N GLY A 178 -7.08 20.97 -14.74
CA GLY A 178 -8.52 21.05 -14.55
C GLY A 178 -8.92 22.27 -13.71
N TYR A 179 -9.98 22.94 -14.15
CA TYR A 179 -10.65 23.99 -13.39
C TYR A 179 -11.99 23.48 -12.87
N PHE A 180 -12.23 23.64 -11.57
CA PHE A 180 -13.35 23.05 -10.85
C PHE A 180 -14.24 24.14 -10.26
N GLN A 181 -15.54 24.09 -10.57
CA GLN A 181 -16.60 24.83 -9.87
C GLN A 181 -17.41 23.83 -9.06
N VAL A 182 -17.05 23.69 -7.80
CA VAL A 182 -17.58 22.62 -6.96
C VAL A 182 -18.98 22.94 -6.47
N ALA A 183 -19.89 22.00 -6.66
CA ALA A 183 -21.25 22.10 -6.16
C ALA A 183 -21.27 22.06 -4.63
N LYS A 184 -22.16 22.88 -4.05
CA LYS A 184 -22.32 23.05 -2.61
C LYS A 184 -22.79 21.75 -1.96
N ASN A 185 -21.93 21.14 -1.15
CA ASN A 185 -22.29 20.02 -0.29
C ASN A 185 -21.38 20.06 0.96
N LYS A 186 -21.99 20.31 2.13
CA LYS A 186 -21.26 20.45 3.41
C LYS A 186 -20.95 19.11 4.08
N GLU A 187 -21.72 18.08 3.78
CA GLU A 187 -21.62 16.79 4.44
C GLU A 187 -20.56 15.90 3.81
N ASN A 188 -20.34 16.04 2.50
CA ASN A 188 -19.35 15.28 1.76
C ASN A 188 -18.45 16.25 0.98
N PRO A 189 -17.20 16.52 1.37
CA PRO A 189 -16.31 17.45 0.66
C PRO A 189 -15.82 16.87 -0.67
N PHE A 190 -15.56 17.73 -1.66
CA PHE A 190 -14.99 17.34 -2.96
C PHE A 190 -13.47 17.24 -2.85
N VAL A 191 -12.88 16.20 -3.42
CA VAL A 191 -11.44 15.93 -3.33
C VAL A 191 -10.89 15.63 -4.73
N VAL A 192 -9.83 16.35 -5.11
CA VAL A 192 -9.02 16.07 -6.30
C VAL A 192 -7.72 15.42 -5.86
N ASP A 193 -7.47 14.18 -6.28
CA ASP A 193 -6.16 13.53 -6.18
C ASP A 193 -5.35 13.84 -7.44
N ALA A 194 -4.32 14.67 -7.28
CA ALA A 194 -3.34 14.97 -8.30
C ALA A 194 -1.99 14.36 -7.88
N PHE A 195 -1.67 13.16 -8.35
CA PHE A 195 -0.42 12.45 -8.07
C PHE A 195 -0.06 12.38 -6.57
N GLY A 196 -1.05 12.16 -5.69
CA GLY A 196 -0.85 12.07 -4.24
C GLY A 196 -0.97 13.39 -3.49
N LEU A 197 -1.09 14.53 -4.19
CA LEU A 197 -1.56 15.78 -3.60
C LEU A 197 -3.09 15.83 -3.65
N LEU A 198 -3.70 15.78 -2.48
CA LEU A 198 -5.15 15.87 -2.30
C LEU A 198 -5.54 17.33 -2.12
N VAL A 199 -6.36 17.85 -3.04
CA VAL A 199 -6.96 19.19 -2.97
C VAL A 199 -8.44 19.03 -2.62
N GLN A 200 -8.81 19.42 -1.42
CA GLN A 200 -10.16 19.26 -0.88
C GLN A 200 -10.88 20.61 -0.83
N GLY A 201 -12.13 20.67 -1.26
CA GLY A 201 -12.96 21.88 -1.28
C GLY A 201 -14.44 21.59 -1.09
N GLY A 202 -15.18 22.56 -0.56
CA GLY A 202 -16.64 22.49 -0.39
C GLY A 202 -17.34 23.31 -1.48
N GLU A 203 -17.65 24.57 -1.16
CA GLU A 203 -18.19 25.55 -2.11
C GLU A 203 -17.02 26.42 -2.58
N THR A 204 -16.35 25.97 -3.64
CA THR A 204 -15.07 26.53 -4.08
C THR A 204 -14.91 26.52 -5.58
N GLU A 205 -14.19 27.52 -6.07
CA GLU A 205 -13.66 27.54 -7.43
C GLU A 205 -12.13 27.53 -7.38
N PHE A 206 -11.51 26.56 -8.04
CA PHE A 206 -10.05 26.44 -8.07
C PHE A 206 -9.55 25.75 -9.32
N ASN A 207 -8.28 25.99 -9.65
CA ASN A 207 -7.56 25.34 -10.73
C ASN A 207 -6.51 24.39 -10.14
N VAL A 208 -6.35 23.21 -10.74
CA VAL A 208 -5.25 22.30 -10.43
C VAL A 208 -4.53 21.97 -11.73
N LYS A 209 -3.21 22.16 -11.75
CA LYS A 209 -2.31 21.81 -12.85
C LYS A 209 -1.34 20.74 -12.38
N ALA A 210 -1.40 19.58 -13.01
CA ALA A 210 -0.72 18.37 -12.57
C ALA A 210 -0.33 17.49 -13.78
N TYR A 211 0.37 18.05 -14.77
CA TYR A 211 0.86 17.24 -15.89
C TYR A 211 1.98 16.30 -15.45
N CYS A 212 2.01 15.08 -15.98
CA CYS A 212 2.96 14.05 -15.54
C CYS A 212 4.43 14.39 -15.84
N ASP A 213 4.68 15.09 -16.95
CA ASP A 213 5.98 15.55 -17.44
C ASP A 213 6.48 16.83 -16.77
N GLU A 214 5.61 17.52 -16.02
CA GLU A 214 6.01 18.70 -15.24
C GLU A 214 6.55 18.31 -13.85
N PRO A 215 7.62 18.99 -13.37
CA PRO A 215 8.20 18.72 -12.05
C PRO A 215 7.30 19.16 -10.89
N THR A 216 6.23 19.91 -11.16
CA THR A 216 5.39 20.55 -10.16
C THR A 216 3.92 20.21 -10.31
N ILE A 217 3.20 20.34 -9.21
CA ILE A 217 1.73 20.35 -9.15
C ILE A 217 1.33 21.70 -8.59
N GLU A 218 0.47 22.44 -9.30
CA GLU A 218 0.01 23.75 -8.87
C GLU A 218 -1.48 23.73 -8.55
N ALA A 219 -1.87 24.28 -7.40
CA ALA A 219 -3.26 24.51 -7.04
C ALA A 219 -3.48 26.00 -6.80
N ILE A 220 -4.44 26.59 -7.50
CA ILE A 220 -4.73 28.03 -7.45
C ILE A 220 -6.19 28.21 -7.04
N LEU A 221 -6.41 28.92 -5.94
CA LEU A 221 -7.75 29.21 -5.48
C LEU A 221 -8.30 30.48 -6.15
N VAL A 222 -9.50 30.37 -6.73
CA VAL A 222 -10.23 31.50 -7.30
C VAL A 222 -11.24 32.04 -6.29
N GLU A 223 -12.06 31.16 -5.72
CA GLU A 223 -13.05 31.50 -4.71
C GLU A 223 -13.24 30.39 -3.68
N GLY A 224 -13.53 30.78 -2.43
CA GLY A 224 -13.82 29.86 -1.33
C GLY A 224 -12.58 29.52 -0.48
N LYS A 225 -12.43 28.25 -0.10
CA LYS A 225 -11.33 27.71 0.72
C LYS A 225 -11.07 26.26 0.35
N VAL A 226 -9.83 25.95 0.01
CA VAL A 226 -9.38 24.56 -0.20
C VAL A 226 -8.41 24.15 0.89
N TRP A 227 -8.32 22.86 1.14
CA TRP A 227 -7.34 22.21 2.00
C TRP A 227 -6.42 21.35 1.14
N LEU A 228 -5.14 21.31 1.49
CA LEU A 228 -4.13 20.55 0.78
C LEU A 228 -3.55 19.50 1.70
N LYS A 229 -3.48 18.26 1.25
CA LYS A 229 -2.83 17.16 1.97
C LYS A 229 -2.01 16.33 1.01
N HIS A 230 -0.74 16.09 1.33
CA HIS A 230 0.05 15.10 0.60
C HIS A 230 -0.05 13.72 1.26
N ARG A 231 -0.05 12.65 0.47
CA ARG A 231 -0.25 11.26 0.95
C ARG A 231 0.87 10.78 1.88
N THR A 232 2.10 11.25 1.72
CA THR A 232 3.18 11.04 2.69
C THR A 232 3.11 12.09 3.80
N GLU A 233 3.02 11.62 5.04
CA GLU A 233 2.51 12.29 6.24
C GLU A 233 3.32 13.49 6.76
N GLU A 234 4.42 13.87 6.12
CA GLU A 234 5.28 14.98 6.58
C GLU A 234 4.91 16.37 6.03
N ILE A 235 3.94 16.45 5.11
CA ILE A 235 3.48 17.74 4.54
C ILE A 235 1.97 17.89 4.73
N THR A 236 1.55 17.87 5.99
CA THR A 236 0.27 18.44 6.41
C THR A 236 0.51 19.90 6.73
N SER A 237 0.35 20.76 5.74
CA SER A 237 0.00 22.14 6.03
C SER A 237 -1.50 22.26 5.85
N ASP A 238 -2.21 22.61 6.93
CA ASP A 238 -3.58 23.09 6.88
C ASP A 238 -3.57 24.45 6.17
N VAL A 239 -3.26 24.44 4.88
CA VAL A 239 -3.27 25.64 4.07
C VAL A 239 -4.71 25.83 3.68
N SER A 240 -5.46 26.47 4.57
CA SER A 240 -6.68 27.13 4.15
C SER A 240 -6.26 28.24 3.18
N LEU A 241 -6.26 27.95 1.88
CA LEU A 241 -5.98 28.97 0.88
C LEU A 241 -7.12 30.01 1.02
N GLY A 242 -6.76 31.25 1.35
CA GLY A 242 -7.63 32.42 1.32
C GLY A 242 -7.45 33.17 0.00
N ARG A 243 -8.14 34.30 -0.22
CA ARG A 243 -8.16 34.99 -1.54
C ARG A 243 -6.74 35.32 -2.04
N LYS A 244 -6.44 34.89 -3.28
CA LYS A 244 -5.19 35.08 -4.06
C LYS A 244 -3.97 34.28 -3.58
N TYR A 245 -4.07 32.97 -3.43
CA TYR A 245 -2.92 32.13 -3.12
C TYR A 245 -2.71 31.05 -4.19
N LYS A 246 -1.43 30.75 -4.48
CA LYS A 246 -1.00 29.61 -5.30
C LYS A 246 -0.19 28.66 -4.43
N ALA A 247 -0.55 27.40 -4.43
CA ALA A 247 0.27 26.34 -3.85
C ALA A 247 1.00 25.61 -4.98
N THR A 248 2.33 25.47 -4.86
CA THR A 248 3.18 24.74 -5.79
C THR A 248 3.86 23.61 -5.02
N PHE A 249 3.52 22.38 -5.37
CA PHE A 249 4.15 21.17 -4.85
C PHE A 249 5.21 20.70 -5.83
N TYR A 250 6.45 20.52 -5.36
CA TYR A 250 7.54 19.99 -6.17
C TYR A 250 7.58 18.47 -6.03
N LYS A 251 7.41 17.76 -7.14
CA LYS A 251 7.48 16.29 -7.19
C LYS A 251 8.91 15.83 -7.00
N GLN A 252 9.07 14.63 -6.43
CA GLN A 252 10.37 13.97 -6.39
C GLN A 252 10.75 13.52 -7.81
N GLN A 253 11.84 14.06 -8.33
CA GLN A 253 12.36 13.70 -9.65
C GLN A 253 13.26 12.48 -9.52
N ASN A 254 12.82 11.31 -10.01
CA ASN A 254 13.70 10.14 -10.20
C ASN A 254 14.53 10.31 -11.48
N GLY A 255 15.43 11.29 -11.47
CA GLY A 255 16.46 11.46 -12.51
C GLY A 255 17.77 10.83 -12.07
N ALA A 256 18.48 10.16 -12.98
CA ALA A 256 19.75 9.44 -12.76
C ALA A 256 20.94 10.33 -12.31
N VAL A 257 20.69 11.59 -11.94
CA VAL A 257 21.68 12.54 -11.44
C VAL A 257 21.13 13.12 -10.13
N LEU A 258 21.50 12.47 -9.03
CA LEU A 258 21.53 12.97 -7.64
C LEU A 258 20.70 14.24 -7.34
N SER A 259 19.38 14.19 -7.53
CA SER A 259 18.48 15.21 -6.96
C SER A 259 17.59 14.53 -5.93
N TYR A 260 18.15 14.33 -4.74
CA TYR A 260 17.41 14.02 -3.51
C TYR A 260 16.61 15.24 -3.02
N ALA A 261 16.02 16.00 -3.94
CA ALA A 261 15.13 17.09 -3.58
C ALA A 261 13.89 16.45 -2.94
N GLN A 262 13.82 16.53 -1.62
CA GLN A 262 12.65 16.12 -0.87
C GLN A 262 11.42 16.82 -1.44
N PRO A 263 10.27 16.12 -1.56
CA PRO A 263 9.03 16.77 -1.96
C PRO A 263 8.78 17.96 -1.03
N ARG A 264 8.40 19.10 -1.60
CA ARG A 264 8.14 20.31 -0.81
C ARG A 264 6.92 21.04 -1.34
N LEU A 265 6.14 21.62 -0.42
CA LEU A 265 4.99 22.44 -0.73
C LEU A 265 5.33 23.91 -0.46
N VAL A 266 5.25 24.75 -1.49
CA VAL A 266 5.47 26.19 -1.41
C VAL A 266 4.15 26.91 -1.60
N ILE A 267 3.83 27.83 -0.70
CA ILE A 267 2.61 28.64 -0.75
C ILE A 267 3.00 30.06 -1.09
N SER A 268 2.53 30.55 -2.24
CA SER A 268 2.75 31.91 -2.70
C SER A 268 1.50 32.77 -2.46
N PRO A 269 1.55 33.75 -1.55
CA PRO A 269 0.46 34.70 -1.34
C PRO A 269 0.38 35.75 -2.47
N ASN A 270 -0.77 36.42 -2.56
CA ASN A 270 -1.06 37.54 -3.48
C ASN A 270 -0.85 37.25 -4.97
N VAL A 271 -1.18 36.03 -5.41
CA VAL A 271 -1.16 35.63 -6.82
C VAL A 271 -2.53 35.91 -7.45
N ASP A 272 -2.57 36.67 -8.54
CA ASP A 272 -3.79 36.87 -9.32
C ASP A 272 -4.13 35.58 -10.08
N PRO A 273 -5.28 34.94 -9.84
CA PRO A 273 -5.66 33.73 -10.55
C PRO A 273 -6.03 33.98 -12.01
N GLN A 274 -6.51 35.18 -12.37
CA GLN A 274 -7.12 35.43 -13.68
C GLN A 274 -6.22 35.09 -14.88
N PRO A 275 -4.92 35.44 -14.89
CA PRO A 275 -4.02 35.06 -15.97
C PRO A 275 -3.82 33.54 -16.06
N LEU A 276 -3.77 32.86 -14.92
CA LEU A 276 -3.48 31.43 -14.83
C LEU A 276 -4.68 30.56 -15.24
N ILE A 277 -5.90 31.06 -15.09
CA ILE A 277 -7.13 30.39 -15.54
C ILE A 277 -7.67 30.94 -16.87
N SER A 278 -6.92 31.83 -17.52
CA SER A 278 -7.37 32.53 -18.74
C SER A 278 -7.64 31.56 -19.90
N TRP A 279 -6.92 30.43 -19.91
CA TRP A 279 -7.11 29.34 -20.86
C TRP A 279 -8.56 28.83 -20.88
N LYS A 280 -9.29 28.85 -19.75
CA LYS A 280 -10.71 28.42 -19.72
C LYS A 280 -11.60 29.23 -20.68
N ASN A 281 -11.28 30.51 -20.89
CA ASN A 281 -12.07 31.45 -21.69
C ASN A 281 -11.42 31.77 -23.06
N ASP A 282 -10.55 30.89 -23.56
CA ASP A 282 -9.79 31.07 -24.81
C ASP A 282 -8.95 32.35 -24.88
N ARG A 283 -8.52 32.86 -23.71
CA ARG A 283 -7.64 34.02 -23.61
C ARG A 283 -6.27 33.54 -23.15
N LEU A 284 -5.23 33.79 -23.95
CA LEU A 284 -3.84 33.68 -23.52
C LEU A 284 -3.43 35.02 -22.91
N MET A 285 -3.19 35.05 -21.60
CA MET A 285 -2.63 36.23 -20.92
C MET A 285 -1.13 35.99 -20.72
N ASP A 286 -0.32 36.51 -21.64
CA ASP A 286 1.13 36.38 -21.60
C ASP A 286 1.70 37.17 -20.40
N GLN A 287 2.09 36.46 -19.34
CA GLN A 287 2.82 37.03 -18.21
C GLN A 287 4.29 36.63 -18.30
N LYS A 288 5.06 37.44 -19.05
CA LYS A 288 6.51 37.63 -18.92
C LYS A 288 7.35 36.33 -18.95
N SER A 289 7.85 36.02 -20.15
CA SER A 289 8.94 35.09 -20.46
C SER A 289 8.77 33.66 -19.93
N GLU A 290 7.78 32.94 -20.43
CA GLU A 290 7.76 31.47 -20.31
C GLU A 290 8.30 30.85 -21.60
N SER A 291 9.11 29.80 -21.47
CA SER A 291 9.87 29.19 -22.56
C SER A 291 8.96 28.65 -23.67
N LEU A 292 9.48 28.62 -24.90
CA LEU A 292 8.81 28.09 -26.10
C LEU A 292 8.18 26.70 -25.89
N ASP A 293 8.76 25.88 -25.02
CA ASP A 293 8.24 24.54 -24.67
C ASP A 293 6.84 24.60 -24.04
N LYS A 294 6.57 25.64 -23.24
CA LYS A 294 5.27 25.86 -22.60
C LYS A 294 4.19 26.26 -23.61
N LEU A 295 4.59 27.06 -24.61
CA LEU A 295 3.72 27.44 -25.73
C LEU A 295 3.39 26.23 -26.63
N LEU A 296 4.32 25.30 -26.78
CA LEU A 296 4.15 24.08 -27.59
C LEU A 296 3.16 23.09 -26.96
N ILE A 297 3.13 22.99 -25.63
CA ILE A 297 2.14 22.16 -24.91
C ILE A 297 0.74 22.78 -25.05
N GLU A 298 0.60 24.10 -24.86
CA GLU A 298 -0.71 24.77 -24.93
C GLU A 298 -1.29 24.88 -26.35
N LYS A 299 -0.44 24.88 -27.39
CA LYS A 299 -0.88 24.91 -28.80
C LYS A 299 -1.08 23.53 -29.42
N GLY A 300 -0.79 22.45 -28.71
CA GLY A 300 -0.76 21.10 -29.26
C GLY A 300 0.44 20.95 -30.22
N LYS A 301 1.12 19.81 -30.15
CA LYS A 301 2.35 19.48 -30.88
C LYS A 301 2.17 19.39 -32.41
N ASN A 302 1.83 20.51 -33.06
CA ASN A 302 1.65 20.64 -34.52
C ASN A 302 2.37 21.87 -35.12
N LEU A 303 3.29 22.51 -34.38
CA LEU A 303 4.19 23.50 -34.97
C LEU A 303 5.43 22.79 -35.56
N VAL A 304 5.43 22.57 -36.88
CA VAL A 304 6.68 22.36 -37.63
C VAL A 304 7.35 23.72 -37.76
N MET A 305 8.39 24.00 -36.98
CA MET A 305 9.16 25.23 -37.12
C MET A 305 10.27 25.03 -38.15
N LEU A 306 10.18 25.75 -39.28
CA LEU A 306 11.32 25.95 -40.18
C LEU A 306 12.25 26.96 -39.51
N TYR A 307 13.43 26.52 -39.10
CA TYR A 307 14.44 27.33 -38.44
C TYR A 307 15.24 28.11 -39.49
N ASP A 308 15.19 29.45 -39.47
CA ASP A 308 16.12 30.31 -40.22
C ASP A 308 17.14 30.90 -39.23
N HIS A 309 18.42 30.67 -39.49
CA HIS A 309 19.50 30.78 -38.50
C HIS A 309 20.01 32.21 -38.28
N ASN A 310 19.31 33.25 -38.74
CA ASN A 310 19.93 34.57 -38.96
C ASN A 310 19.38 35.77 -38.20
N GLN A 311 18.58 35.62 -37.13
CA GLN A 311 18.23 36.77 -36.28
C GLN A 311 18.37 36.49 -34.77
N THR A 312 19.42 37.07 -34.19
CA THR A 312 19.71 37.13 -32.75
C THR A 312 19.12 38.40 -32.14
N GLN A 313 17.79 38.48 -31.99
CA GLN A 313 17.09 39.31 -30.98
C GLN A 313 15.58 39.09 -31.13
N PHE A 314 14.93 38.57 -30.10
CA PHE A 314 13.47 38.46 -30.05
C PHE A 314 12.92 39.31 -28.90
N ASP A 315 12.27 40.40 -29.27
CA ASP A 315 11.31 41.11 -28.43
C ASP A 315 9.91 40.67 -28.86
N CYS A 316 9.33 39.70 -28.17
CA CYS A 316 8.00 39.18 -28.48
C CYS A 316 6.92 40.01 -27.76
N SER A 317 6.75 41.27 -28.17
CA SER A 317 5.60 42.10 -27.84
C SER A 317 4.64 42.12 -29.04
N GLY A 318 3.72 41.15 -29.12
CA GLY A 318 2.73 41.11 -30.19
C GLY A 318 1.48 40.30 -29.83
N ARG A 319 0.30 40.92 -30.02
CA ARG A 319 -1.01 40.24 -29.94
C ARG A 319 -1.15 39.26 -31.10
N ILE A 320 -1.28 37.97 -30.81
CA ILE A 320 -1.62 36.96 -31.82
C ILE A 320 -3.14 36.73 -31.78
N LYS A 321 -3.84 37.10 -32.85
CA LYS A 321 -5.22 36.66 -33.11
C LYS A 321 -5.16 35.35 -33.89
N THR A 322 -5.93 34.36 -33.45
CA THR A 322 -6.18 33.11 -34.19
C THR A 322 -6.89 33.46 -35.51
N ILE A 323 -6.28 33.12 -36.64
CA ILE A 323 -6.93 33.18 -37.96
C ILE A 323 -7.42 31.77 -38.27
N GLU A 324 -8.73 31.58 -38.31
CA GLU A 324 -9.34 30.37 -38.87
C GLU A 324 -9.06 30.34 -40.38
N LYS A 325 -8.46 29.27 -40.88
CA LYS A 325 -8.37 29.02 -42.32
C LYS A 325 -9.78 28.71 -42.84
N THR A 326 -10.42 29.71 -43.44
CA THR A 326 -11.59 29.51 -44.30
C THR A 326 -11.11 28.89 -45.61
N ASN A 327 -11.49 27.63 -45.85
CA ASN A 327 -11.31 26.97 -47.14
C ASN A 327 -12.25 27.63 -48.16
N HIS A 328 -11.75 28.62 -48.90
CA HIS A 328 -12.32 28.96 -50.20
C HIS A 328 -11.71 28.04 -51.26
N GLN A 329 -12.45 27.01 -51.65
CA GLN A 329 -12.28 26.42 -52.98
C GLN A 329 -12.97 27.32 -53.98
N SER A 330 -12.17 27.95 -54.84
CA SER A 330 -12.60 28.46 -56.14
C SER A 330 -12.13 27.45 -57.18
N ILE A 331 -13.09 26.85 -57.90
CA ILE A 331 -13.17 26.64 -59.36
C ILE A 331 -14.51 25.97 -59.65
#